data_AF-A0A271VTB7-F1
#
_entry.id   AF-A0A271VTB7-F1
#
_cell.length_a   1.000
_cell.length_b   1.000
_cell.length_c   1.000
_cell.angle_alpha   90.00
_cell.angle_beta   90.00
_cell.angle_gamma   90.00
#
_symmetry.space_group_name_H-M   'P 1'
#
loop_
_entity.id
_entity.type
_entity.pdbx_description
1 polymer ?
#
loop_
_entity_poly.entity_id
_entity_poly.type
_entity_poly.pdbx_seq_one_letter_code
_entity_poly.pdbx_strand_id
1 'polypeptide(L)'
;MTTEIKTISSNLENWQPLTKVADVFPQFTKPQLKRLFWQRQQHPGLSLCYRQVGKRGYICLPLFGMWLAGQLSEPHSVERL
;
A
#
# COMPACT_ATOMS: atom_id res chain seq x y z
N MET A 1 17.28 -0.88 0.85
CA MET A 1 15.80 -0.74 0.80
C MET A 1 15.24 -0.87 -0.62
N THR A 2 15.76 -0.18 -1.64
CA THR A 2 15.21 -0.26 -3.02
C THR A 2 15.23 -1.66 -3.63
N THR A 3 16.29 -2.45 -3.42
CA THR A 3 16.39 -3.84 -3.89
C THR A 3 15.32 -4.75 -3.25
N GLU A 4 15.03 -4.54 -1.96
CA GLU A 4 14.02 -5.31 -1.22
C GLU A 4 12.61 -4.98 -1.69
N ILE A 5 12.31 -3.69 -1.87
CA ILE A 5 11.02 -3.25 -2.45
C ILE A 5 10.84 -3.83 -3.85
N LYS A 6 11.89 -3.87 -4.68
CA LYS A 6 11.82 -4.47 -6.02
C LYS A 6 11.50 -5.95 -5.93
N THR A 7 12.18 -6.72 -5.08
CA THR A 7 11.90 -8.15 -4.88
C THR A 7 10.46 -8.38 -4.43
N ILE A 8 10.01 -7.68 -3.38
CA ILE A 8 8.66 -7.80 -2.83
C ILE A 8 7.60 -7.44 -3.87
N SER A 9 7.76 -6.32 -4.56
CA SER A 9 6.80 -5.84 -5.56
C SER A 9 6.79 -6.66 -6.85
N SER A 10 7.89 -7.32 -7.20
CA SER A 10 7.97 -8.22 -8.35
C SER A 10 7.35 -9.60 -8.11
N ASN A 11 7.19 -10.02 -6.84
CA ASN A 11 6.49 -11.26 -6.52
C ASN A 11 4.97 -11.07 -6.62
N LEU A 12 4.34 -11.72 -7.60
CA LEU A 12 2.90 -11.61 -7.86
C LEU A 12 2.02 -12.14 -6.72
N GLU A 13 2.50 -13.10 -5.93
CA GLU A 13 1.76 -13.68 -4.80
C GLU A 13 1.47 -12.65 -3.70
N ASN A 14 2.27 -11.59 -3.63
CA ASN A 14 2.10 -10.51 -2.67
C ASN A 14 0.94 -9.57 -3.00
N TRP A 15 0.35 -9.67 -4.19
CA TRP A 15 -0.65 -8.73 -4.69
C TRP A 15 -2.06 -9.29 -4.54
N GLN A 16 -2.89 -8.61 -3.76
CA GLN A 16 -4.29 -8.96 -3.60
C GLN A 16 -5.22 -7.88 -4.13
N PRO A 17 -6.37 -8.25 -4.74
CA PRO A 17 -7.41 -7.27 -5.05
C PRO A 17 -7.86 -6.54 -3.80
N LEU A 18 -7.97 -5.21 -3.84
CA LEU A 18 -8.41 -4.39 -2.70
C LEU A 18 -9.74 -4.89 -2.12
N THR A 19 -10.64 -5.37 -2.98
CA THR A 19 -11.95 -5.91 -2.59
C THR A 19 -11.86 -7.19 -1.77
N LYS A 20 -10.75 -7.93 -1.85
CA LYS A 20 -10.49 -9.17 -1.11
C LYS A 20 -9.72 -8.95 0.19
N VAL A 21 -8.93 -7.88 0.29
CA VAL A 21 -8.14 -7.58 1.49
C VAL A 21 -9.03 -7.50 2.74
N ALA A 22 -10.16 -6.80 2.66
CA ALA A 22 -11.10 -6.70 3.79
C ALA A 22 -11.84 -8.01 4.11
N ASP A 23 -11.84 -8.99 3.19
CA ASP A 23 -12.41 -10.32 3.45
C ASP A 23 -11.41 -11.18 4.26
N VAL A 24 -10.11 -10.92 4.14
CA VAL A 24 -9.02 -11.66 4.81
C VAL A 24 -8.56 -10.99 6.11
N PHE A 25 -8.61 -9.66 6.17
CA PHE A 25 -8.13 -8.85 7.29
C PHE A 25 -9.29 -8.03 7.88
N PRO A 26 -10.01 -8.57 8.89
CA PRO A 26 -11.26 -8.00 9.39
C PRO A 26 -11.09 -6.64 10.11
N GLN A 27 -9.86 -6.27 10.48
CA GLN A 27 -9.54 -4.94 11.01
C GLN A 27 -9.72 -3.81 9.98
N PHE A 28 -9.82 -4.15 8.68
CA PHE A 28 -9.99 -3.18 7.61
C PHE A 28 -11.38 -3.30 6.98
N THR A 29 -11.98 -2.17 6.65
CA THR A 29 -13.21 -2.14 5.85
C THR A 29 -12.93 -1.78 4.39
N LYS A 30 -13.76 -2.28 3.46
CA LYS A 30 -13.64 -1.93 2.02
C LYS A 30 -13.71 -0.41 1.77
N PRO A 31 -14.64 0.35 2.38
CA PRO A 31 -14.69 1.80 2.21
C PRO A 31 -13.43 2.51 2.73
N GLN A 32 -12.90 2.09 3.89
CA GLN A 32 -11.68 2.65 4.48
C GLN A 32 -10.49 2.44 3.54
N LEU A 33 -10.27 1.22 3.06
CA LEU A 33 -9.16 0.93 2.13
C LEU A 33 -9.31 1.70 0.82
N LYS A 34 -10.54 1.78 0.26
CA LYS A 34 -10.77 2.58 -0.96
C LYS A 34 -10.40 4.05 -0.77
N ARG A 35 -10.84 4.66 0.34
CA ARG A 35 -10.53 6.06 0.65
C ARG A 35 -9.01 6.27 0.81
N LEU A 36 -8.35 5.38 1.56
CA LEU A 36 -6.91 5.43 1.78
C LEU A 36 -6.13 5.40 0.45
N PHE A 37 -6.43 4.42 -0.42
CA PHE A 37 -5.72 4.28 -1.70
C PHE A 37 -6.15 5.28 -2.78
N TRP A 38 -7.28 5.97 -2.60
CA TRP A 38 -7.59 7.17 -3.39
C TRP A 38 -6.54 8.25 -3.10
N GLN A 39 -6.23 8.48 -1.83
CA GLN A 39 -5.29 9.51 -1.38
C GLN A 39 -3.82 9.14 -1.59
N ARG A 40 -3.50 7.97 -2.19
CA ARG A 40 -2.12 7.48 -2.38
C ARG A 40 -1.15 8.48 -3.02
N GLN A 41 -1.63 9.41 -3.87
CA GLN A 41 -0.78 10.43 -4.48
C GLN A 41 -0.23 11.45 -3.48
N GLN A 42 -0.89 11.59 -2.32
CA GLN A 42 -0.47 12.43 -1.20
C GLN A 42 0.51 11.70 -0.28
N HIS A 43 0.67 10.38 -0.45
CA HIS A 43 1.47 9.50 0.41
C HIS A 43 2.37 8.60 -0.46
N PRO A 44 3.59 9.01 -0.79
CA PRO A 44 4.48 8.24 -1.67
C PRO A 44 4.71 6.79 -1.23
N GLY A 45 4.74 6.50 0.08
CA GLY A 45 4.75 5.13 0.60
C GLY A 45 3.52 4.30 0.19
N LEU A 46 2.31 4.87 0.27
CA LEU A 46 1.09 4.20 -0.20
C LEU A 46 1.09 3.97 -1.72
N SER A 47 1.70 4.88 -2.49
CA SER A 47 1.83 4.71 -3.94
C SER A 47 2.73 3.52 -4.32
N LEU A 48 3.67 3.12 -3.46
CA LEU A 48 4.46 1.89 -3.67
C LEU A 48 3.63 0.63 -3.42
N CYS A 49 2.67 0.70 -2.49
CA CYS A 49 1.85 -0.43 -2.07
C CYS A 49 0.74 -0.77 -3.08
N TYR A 50 0.41 0.10 -4.03
CA TYR A 50 -0.79 -0.01 -4.86
C TYR A 50 -0.51 -0.01 -6.36
N ARG A 51 -1.22 -0.85 -7.12
CA ARG A 51 -1.23 -0.83 -8.59
C ARG A 51 -2.65 -1.00 -9.11
N GLN A 52 -2.95 -0.28 -10.18
CA GLN A 52 -4.22 -0.43 -10.90
C GLN A 52 -3.97 -1.17 -12.20
N VAL A 53 -4.75 -2.24 -12.44
CA VAL A 53 -4.74 -3.02 -13.68
C VAL A 53 -6.16 -2.98 -14.23
N GLY A 54 -6.35 -2.24 -15.32
CA GLY A 54 -7.68 -1.91 -15.84
C GLY A 54 -8.54 -1.16 -14.80
N LYS A 55 -9.69 -1.73 -14.44
CA LYS A 55 -10.61 -1.17 -13.42
C LYS A 55 -10.38 -1.72 -12.00
N ARG A 56 -9.40 -2.61 -11.81
CA ARG A 56 -9.16 -3.29 -10.53
C ARG A 56 -7.90 -2.74 -9.85
N GLY A 57 -8.03 -2.45 -8.56
CA GLY A 57 -6.93 -2.05 -7.69
C GLY A 57 -6.37 -3.23 -6.92
N TYR A 58 -5.04 -3.32 -6.86
CA TYR A 58 -4.29 -4.35 -6.17
C TYR A 58 -3.39 -3.72 -5.12
N ILE A 59 -3.30 -4.36 -3.96
CA ILE A 59 -2.46 -3.96 -2.84
C ILE A 59 -1.38 -5.02 -2.67
N CYS A 60 -0.12 -4.60 -2.65
CA CYS A 60 1.01 -5.41 -2.24
C CYS A 60 1.02 -5.49 -0.71
N LEU A 61 0.59 -6.62 -0.16
CA LEU A 61 0.35 -6.75 1.28
C LEU A 61 1.60 -6.53 2.13
N PRO A 62 2.79 -7.07 1.79
CA PRO A 62 3.98 -6.85 2.61
C PRO A 62 4.40 -5.38 2.62
N LEU A 63 4.37 -4.70 1.47
CA LEU A 63 4.67 -3.26 1.41
C LEU A 63 3.64 -2.45 2.20
N PHE A 64 2.35 -2.80 2.12
CA PHE A 64 1.33 -2.14 2.91
C PHE A 64 1.56 -2.31 4.43
N GLY A 65 1.98 -3.50 4.86
CA GLY A 65 2.42 -3.76 6.24
C GLY A 65 3.62 -2.91 6.66
N MET A 66 4.64 -2.80 5.79
CA MET A 66 5.78 -1.93 6.03
C MET A 66 5.38 -0.45 6.14
N TRP A 67 4.44 0.03 5.31
CA TRP A 67 3.92 1.38 5.42
C TRP A 67 3.17 1.61 6.75
N LEU A 68 2.32 0.67 7.16
CA LEU A 68 1.64 0.73 8.47
C LEU A 68 2.63 0.77 9.64
N ALA A 69 3.78 0.11 9.49
CA ALA A 69 4.87 0.12 10.47
C ALA A 69 5.77 1.38 10.41
N GLY A 70 5.49 2.33 9.50
CA GLY A 70 6.30 3.54 9.30
C GLY A 70 7.64 3.29 8.61
N GLN A 71 7.82 2.13 7.95
CA GLN A 71 9.08 1.72 7.32
C GLN A 71 9.16 2.08 5.84
N LEU A 72 8.05 2.46 5.22
CA LEU A 72 8.05 3.06 3.89
C LEU A 72 7.97 4.58 4.04
N SER A 73 9.04 5.25 3.61
CA SER A 73 9.21 6.70 3.72
C SER A 73 8.00 7.44 3.13
N GLU A 74 7.30 8.18 3.98
CA GLU A 74 6.59 9.36 3.53
C GLU A 74 7.65 10.47 3.40
N PRO A 75 7.71 11.23 2.28
CA PRO A 75 8.61 12.37 2.22
C PRO A 75 8.24 13.25 3.39
N HIS A 76 9.20 13.46 4.29
CA HIS A 76 8.99 14.18 5.53
C HIS A 76 8.20 15.46 5.30
N SER A 77 7.04 15.55 5.94
CA SER A 77 6.61 16.80 6.53
C SER A 77 7.77 17.25 7.43
N VAL A 78 8.48 18.26 6.96
CA VAL A 78 9.43 19.15 7.66
C VAL A 78 9.53 18.88 9.16
N GLU A 79 10.75 18.58 9.64
CA GLU A 79 11.11 18.69 11.06
C GLU A 79 10.45 19.94 11.65
N ARG A 80 9.51 19.76 12.58
CA ARG A 80 9.05 20.87 13.40
C ARG A 80 10.20 21.24 14.32
N LEU A 81 10.90 22.32 13.95
CA LEU A 81 11.72 23.12 14.86
C LEU A 81 10.85 23.74 15.95
#